data_AF-A0A3D4HZ61-F1
#
_entry.id   AF-A0A3D4HZ61-F1
#
_cell.length_a   1.000
_cell.length_b   1.000
_cell.length_c   1.000
_cell.angle_alpha   90.00
_cell.angle_beta   90.00
_cell.angle_gamma   90.00
#
_symmetry.space_group_name_H-M   'P 1'
#
loop_
_entity.id
_entity.type
_entity.pdbx_description
1 polymer ?
#
loop_
_entity_poly.entity_id
_entity_poly.type
_entity_poly.pdbx_seq_one_letter_code
_entity_poly.pdbx_strand_id
1 'polypeptide(L)' 'AFSSGLIRFYYGSDLLGNEVGAASKNVIGIAAGMLDGLGKTALKGALMSRGTREIARLIKAMGGQEITAYGLAHL' A
#
# COMPACT_ATOMS: atom_id res chain seq x y z
N ALA A 1 2.64 8.17 -25.48
CA ALA A 1 2.57 6.70 -25.65
C ALA A 1 1.86 5.99 -24.50
N PHE A 2 1.98 6.43 -23.23
CA PHE A 2 1.33 5.75 -22.09
C PHE A 2 0.10 6.47 -21.48
N SER A 3 -0.20 7.71 -21.89
CA SER A 3 -1.35 8.48 -21.36
C SER A 3 -2.56 8.35 -22.28
N SER A 4 -3.71 7.98 -21.72
CA SER A 4 -5.02 7.94 -22.40
C SER A 4 -6.10 8.52 -21.47
N GLY A 5 -7.31 8.78 -21.99
CA GLY A 5 -8.41 9.25 -21.14
C GLY A 5 -8.81 8.28 -20.00
N LEU A 6 -8.37 7.02 -20.06
CA LEU A 6 -8.65 5.98 -19.06
C LEU A 6 -7.54 5.83 -18.01
N ILE A 7 -6.31 6.27 -18.31
CA ILE A 7 -5.14 6.08 -17.46
C ILE A 7 -4.61 7.45 -17.03
N ARG A 8 -4.81 7.78 -15.76
CA ARG A 8 -4.30 9.01 -15.15
C ARG A 8 -3.00 8.73 -14.40
N PHE A 9 -1.95 9.45 -14.73
CA PHE A 9 -0.69 9.41 -14.00
C PHE A 9 -0.71 10.36 -12.80
N TYR A 10 -0.17 9.87 -11.69
CA TYR A 10 0.09 10.64 -10.49
C TYR A 10 1.61 10.67 -10.30
N TYR A 11 2.18 11.86 -10.47
CA TYR A 11 3.61 12.06 -10.32
C TYR A 11 3.94 12.34 -8.86
N GLY A 12 4.94 11.64 -8.33
CA GLY A 12 5.48 11.84 -6.99
C GLY A 12 6.99 11.92 -7.04
N SER A 13 7.59 12.60 -6.07
CA SER A 13 9.05 12.70 -5.91
C SER A 13 9.64 11.61 -5.01
N ASP A 14 8.80 10.88 -4.27
CA ASP A 14 9.21 9.82 -3.34
C ASP A 14 9.22 8.45 -4.02
N LEU A 15 10.28 8.19 -4.78
CA LEU A 15 10.46 6.90 -5.47
C LEU A 15 10.55 5.73 -4.47
N LEU A 16 11.30 5.90 -3.38
CA LEU A 16 11.52 4.86 -2.37
C LEU A 16 10.21 4.47 -1.69
N GLY A 17 9.43 5.45 -1.24
CA GLY A 17 8.12 5.17 -0.66
C GLY A 17 7.18 4.45 -1.62
N ASN A 18 7.23 4.80 -2.91
CA ASN A 18 6.44 4.13 -3.95
C ASN A 18 6.84 2.66 -4.13
N GLU A 19 8.14 2.35 -4.20
CA GLU A 19 8.63 0.98 -4.35
C GLU A 19 8.30 0.12 -3.12
N VAL A 20 8.54 0.65 -1.92
CA VAL A 20 8.23 -0.03 -0.66
C VAL A 20 6.72 -0.27 -0.51
N GLY A 21 5.90 0.73 -0.83
CA GLY A 21 4.45 0.61 -0.83
C GLY A 21 3.95 -0.46 -1.82
N ALA A 22 4.49 -0.46 -3.03
CA ALA A 22 4.16 -1.41 -4.08
C ALA A 22 4.58 -2.85 -3.75
N ALA A 23 5.71 -3.05 -3.07
CA ALA A 23 6.11 -4.37 -2.59
C ALA A 23 5.22 -4.84 -1.42
N SER A 24 4.96 -3.95 -0.46
CA SER A 24 4.27 -4.29 0.78
C SER A 24 2.79 -4.64 0.57
N LYS A 25 2.13 -4.13 -0.49
CA LYS A 25 0.73 -4.45 -0.78
C LYS A 25 0.49 -5.95 -0.99
N ASN A 26 1.48 -6.67 -1.51
CA ASN A 26 1.37 -8.12 -1.71
C ASN A 26 1.32 -8.87 -0.37
N VAL A 27 2.10 -8.42 0.61
CA VAL A 27 2.10 -9.00 1.97
C VAL A 27 0.74 -8.77 2.63
N ILE A 28 0.19 -7.55 2.52
CA ILE A 28 -1.16 -7.25 3.03
C ILE A 28 -2.23 -8.06 2.30
N GLY A 29 -2.09 -8.25 0.98
CA GLY A 29 -2.99 -9.06 0.18
C GLY A 29 -3.00 -10.54 0.60
N ILE A 30 -1.83 -11.12 0.88
CA ILE A 30 -1.72 -12.49 1.40
C ILE A 30 -2.41 -12.59 2.77
N ALA A 31 -2.12 -11.65 3.69
CA ALA A 31 -2.77 -11.64 5.01
C ALA A 31 -4.29 -11.49 4.90
N ALA A 32 -4.79 -10.66 3.97
CA ALA A 32 -6.21 -10.53 3.69
C ALA A 32 -6.81 -11.84 3.13
N GLY A 33 -6.11 -12.52 2.23
CA GLY A 33 -6.51 -13.83 1.70
C GLY A 33 -6.54 -14.93 2.78
N MET A 34 -5.62 -14.90 3.75
CA MET A 34 -5.67 -15.79 4.91
C MET A 34 -6.91 -15.54 5.78
N LEU A 35 -7.28 -14.27 5.99
CA LEU A 35 -8.51 -13.92 6.70
C LEU A 35 -9.76 -14.42 5.96
N ASP A 36 -9.75 -14.35 4.63
CA ASP A 36 -10.82 -14.88 3.80
C ASP A 36 -10.91 -16.41 3.89
N GLY A 37 -9.77 -17.12 3.84
CA GLY A 37 -9.71 -18.57 4.04
C GLY A 37 -10.17 -19.03 5.42
N LEU A 38 -10.03 -18.18 6.44
CA LEU A 38 -10.52 -18.42 7.81
C LEU A 38 -11.98 -17.97 8.03
N GLY A 39 -12.66 -17.43 7.00
CA GLY A 39 -14.01 -16.90 7.11
C GLY A 39 -14.12 -15.62 7.96
N LYS A 40 -13.00 -14.93 8.23
CA LYS A 40 -12.90 -13.73 9.08
C LYS A 40 -12.78 -12.45 8.24
N THR A 41 -13.67 -12.29 7.26
CA THR A 41 -13.66 -11.16 6.32
C THR A 41 -13.80 -9.79 6.98
N ALA A 42 -14.49 -9.71 8.13
CA ALA A 42 -14.67 -8.49 8.91
C ALA A 42 -13.34 -7.91 9.47
N LEU A 43 -12.30 -8.74 9.64
CA LEU A 43 -11.00 -8.30 10.15
C LEU A 43 -10.15 -7.60 9.07
N LYS A 44 -10.53 -7.67 7.78
CA LYS A 44 -9.77 -7.05 6.69
C LYS A 44 -9.68 -5.53 6.82
N GLY A 45 -10.74 -4.87 7.28
CA GLY A 45 -10.71 -3.41 7.51
C GLY A 45 -9.68 -3.01 8.58
N ALA A 46 -9.63 -3.77 9.68
CA ALA A 46 -8.64 -3.56 10.74
C ALA A 46 -7.21 -3.86 10.25
N LEU A 47 -7.04 -4.92 9.44
CA LEU A 47 -5.78 -5.27 8.81
C LEU A 47 -5.28 -4.15 7.89
N MET A 48 -6.13 -3.61 7.00
CA MET A 48 -5.75 -2.53 6.10
C MET A 48 -5.38 -1.26 6.88
N SER A 49 -6.20 -0.84 7.85
CA SER A 49 -5.93 0.36 8.65
C SER A 49 -4.62 0.27 9.44
N ARG A 50 -4.35 -0.88 10.09
CA ARG A 50 -3.12 -1.09 10.84
C ARG A 50 -1.92 -1.31 9.93
N GLY A 51 -2.09 -2.12 8.88
CA GLY A 51 -1.04 -2.47 7.92
C GLY A 51 -0.46 -1.24 7.23
N THR A 52 -1.32 -0.35 6.73
CA THR A 52 -0.88 0.90 6.10
C THR A 52 -0.10 1.78 7.06
N ARG A 53 -0.49 1.85 8.34
CA ARG A 53 0.25 2.62 9.35
C ARG A 53 1.62 2.03 9.69
N GLU A 54 1.76 0.71 9.71
CA GLU A 54 3.07 0.06 9.87
C GLU A 54 3.96 0.33 8.64
N ILE A 55 3.39 0.28 7.43
CA ILE A 55 4.13 0.52 6.19
C ILE A 55 4.55 1.99 6.07
N ALA A 56 3.72 2.94 6.49
CA ALA A 56 4.10 4.34 6.61
C ALA A 56 5.33 4.53 7.53
N ARG A 57 5.34 3.87 8.69
CA ARG A 57 6.47 3.89 9.61
C ARG A 57 7.73 3.24 9.02
N LEU A 58 7.58 2.16 8.27
CA LEU A 58 8.68 1.52 7.55
C LEU A 58 9.27 2.46 6.50
N ILE A 59 8.43 3.08 5.67
CA ILE A 59 8.87 4.04 4.65
C ILE A 59 9.65 5.19 5.29
N LYS A 60 9.17 5.75 6.40
CA LYS A 60 9.90 6.78 7.15
C LYS A 60 11.24 6.29 7.67
N ALA A 61 11.29 5.11 8.27
CA ALA A 61 12.52 4.54 8.78
C ALA A 61 13.56 4.31 7.65
N MET A 62 13.09 4.06 6.43
CA MET A 62 13.93 3.92 5.23
C MET A 62 14.27 5.26 4.54
N GLY A 63 13.81 6.40 5.08
CA GLY A 63 14.09 7.74 4.55
C GLY A 63 13.10 8.27 3.51
N GLY A 64 12.00 7.57 3.26
CA GLY A 64 10.90 8.03 2.41
C GLY A 64 9.85 8.85 3.17
N GLN A 65 8.79 9.27 2.48
CA GLN A 65 7.70 10.04 3.07
C GLN A 65 6.55 9.13 3.53
N GLU A 66 6.13 9.27 4.79
CA GLU A 66 5.02 8.48 5.37
C GLU A 66 3.73 8.58 4.54
N ILE A 67 3.49 9.76 3.95
CA ILE A 67 2.26 10.04 3.20
C ILE A 67 2.16 9.19 1.92
N THR A 68 3.30 8.73 1.38
CA THR A 68 3.35 7.87 0.20
C THR A 68 2.69 6.51 0.46
N ALA A 69 2.68 6.02 1.70
CA ALA A 69 1.96 4.81 2.09
C ALA A 69 0.44 4.91 1.92
N TYR A 70 -0.09 6.13 1.93
CA TYR A 70 -1.52 6.42 1.75
C TYR A 70 -1.85 6.79 0.28
N GLY A 71 -0.85 6.81 -0.60
CA GLY A 71 -1.03 7.02 -2.02
C GLY A 71 -1.37 5.73 -2.78
N LEU A 72 -1.67 5.90 -4.07
CA LEU A 72 -2.09 4.84 -5.01
C LEU A 72 -1.06 3.72 -5.22
N ALA A 73 0.17 3.88 -4.72
CA ALA A 73 1.21 2.86 -4.81
C ALA A 73 0.95 1.67 -3.88
N HIS A 74 0.25 1.89 -2.76
CA HIS A 74 0.07 0.89 -1.70
C HIS A 74 -1.38 0.45 -1.49
N LEU A 75 -2.32 1.39 -1.39
CA LEU A 75 -3.77 1.18 -1.25
C LEU A 75 -4.48 1.60 -2.54
#